data_AF-A0A954TQL7-F1
#
_entry.id   AF-A0A954TQL7-F1
#
_cell.length_a   1.000
_cell.length_b   1.000
_cell.length_c   1.000
_cell.angle_alpha   90.00
_cell.angle_beta   90.00
_cell.angle_gamma   90.00
#
_symmetry.space_group_name_H-M   'P 1'
#
loop_
_entity.id
_entity.type
_entity.pdbx_description
1 polymer ?
#
loop_
_entity_poly.entity_id
_entity_poly.type
_entity_poly.pdbx_seq_one_letter_code
_entity_poly.pdbx_strand_id
1 'polypeptide(L)'
;MITADCGGSNNHRTRLWRWTLQRSASESGLKTELCQDPPGSSKWNKIEDRLLCHITRNWQDVPFESHEVVATLIGSTSTTTVHEVHA
;
A
#
# COMPACT_ATOMS: atom_id res chain seq x y z
N MET A 1 -6.52 1.74 -13.02
CA MET A 1 -5.21 2.41 -12.95
C MET A 1 -4.61 2.14 -11.58
N ILE A 2 -3.35 1.71 -11.52
CA ILE A 2 -2.56 1.50 -10.30
C ILE A 2 -1.48 2.58 -10.29
N THR A 3 -1.38 3.32 -9.19
CA THR A 3 -0.29 4.27 -8.92
C THR A 3 0.66 3.63 -7.90
N ALA A 4 1.95 3.61 -8.19
CA ALA A 4 2.95 3.03 -7.30
C ALA A 4 4.20 3.92 -7.27
N ASP A 5 4.78 4.06 -6.08
CA ASP A 5 6.09 4.68 -5.92
C ASP A 5 7.20 3.75 -6.46
N CYS A 6 8.36 4.32 -6.79
CA CYS A 6 9.53 3.57 -7.28
C CYS A 6 10.37 2.95 -6.13
N GLY A 7 9.82 2.77 -4.94
CA GLY A 7 10.52 2.27 -3.76
C GLY A 7 10.80 0.77 -3.78
N GLY A 8 11.62 0.30 -2.84
CA GLY A 8 11.88 -1.12 -2.51
C GLY A 8 11.46 -2.19 -3.53
N SER A 9 10.43 -2.96 -3.19
CA SER A 9 9.96 -4.12 -3.97
C SER A 9 9.07 -3.77 -5.17
N ASN A 10 8.45 -2.59 -5.19
CA ASN A 10 7.57 -2.12 -6.27
C ASN A 10 8.29 -1.23 -7.30
N ASN A 11 9.62 -1.17 -7.26
CA ASN A 11 10.42 -0.47 -8.26
C ASN A 11 10.20 -1.02 -9.69
N HIS A 12 9.98 -0.14 -10.68
CA HIS A 12 9.82 -0.54 -12.10
C HIS A 12 10.96 -1.41 -12.66
N ARG A 13 12.18 -1.30 -12.10
CA ARG A 13 13.33 -2.11 -12.54
C ARG A 13 13.21 -3.56 -12.08
N THR A 14 12.51 -3.80 -10.96
CA THR A 14 12.30 -5.13 -10.40
C THR A 14 11.48 -6.00 -11.36
N ARG A 15 12.09 -7.08 -11.85
CA ARG A 15 11.43 -8.01 -12.78
C ARG A 15 10.27 -8.75 -12.13
N LEU A 16 10.44 -9.15 -10.86
CA LEU A 16 9.40 -9.87 -10.11
C LEU A 16 8.12 -9.03 -9.99
N TRP A 17 8.25 -7.73 -9.68
CA TRP A 17 7.14 -6.79 -9.61
C TRP A 17 6.31 -6.73 -10.89
N ARG A 18 6.98 -6.56 -12.04
CA ARG A 18 6.29 -6.53 -13.34
C ARG A 18 5.63 -7.87 -13.66
N TRP A 19 6.29 -8.97 -13.32
CA TRP A 19 5.76 -10.31 -13.57
C TRP A 19 4.52 -10.60 -12.72
N THR A 20 4.54 -10.30 -11.41
CA THR A 20 3.39 -10.52 -10.52
C THR A 20 2.21 -9.63 -10.90
N LEU A 21 2.45 -8.36 -11.26
CA LEU A 21 1.40 -7.48 -11.75
C LEU A 21 0.74 -8.00 -13.03
N GLN A 22 1.54 -8.44 -14.00
CA GLN A 22 1.01 -9.00 -15.23
C GLN A 22 0.21 -10.27 -14.96
N ARG A 23 0.72 -11.16 -14.11
CA ARG A 23 0.02 -12.37 -13.69
C ARG A 23 -1.33 -12.05 -13.04
N SER A 24 -1.37 -11.10 -12.11
CA SER A 24 -2.60 -10.68 -11.45
C SER A 24 -3.61 -10.06 -12.44
N ALA A 25 -3.15 -9.24 -13.39
CA ALA A 25 -4.01 -8.69 -14.44
C ALA A 25 -4.57 -9.80 -15.34
N SER A 26 -3.76 -10.81 -15.69
CA SER A 26 -4.20 -11.96 -16.47
C SER A 26 -5.20 -12.84 -15.72
N GLU A 27 -4.99 -13.07 -14.42
CA GLU A 27 -5.90 -13.88 -13.58
C GLU A 27 -7.23 -13.15 -13.34
N SER A 28 -7.22 -11.83 -13.15
CA SER A 28 -8.44 -11.03 -12.97
C SER A 28 -9.19 -10.74 -14.27
N GLY A 29 -8.53 -10.90 -15.43
CA GLY A 29 -9.08 -10.50 -16.73
C GLY A 29 -9.25 -8.98 -16.89
N LEU A 30 -8.68 -8.18 -15.98
CA LEU A 30 -8.81 -6.73 -15.98
C LEU A 30 -7.67 -6.06 -16.75
N LYS A 31 -8.02 -5.02 -17.52
CA LYS A 31 -7.01 -4.14 -18.13
C LYS A 31 -6.47 -3.19 -17.07
N THR A 32 -5.26 -3.47 -16.63
CA THR A 32 -4.56 -2.68 -15.61
C THR A 32 -3.54 -1.74 -16.25
N GLU A 33 -3.64 -0.45 -15.93
CA GLU A 33 -2.64 0.56 -16.27
C GLU A 33 -1.80 0.88 -15.05
N LEU A 34 -0.46 0.88 -15.20
CA LEU A 34 0.49 1.19 -14.13
C LEU A 34 1.11 2.57 -14.37
N CYS A 35 0.96 3.47 -13.40
CA CYS A 35 1.66 4.75 -13.33
C CYS A 35 2.70 4.66 -12.19
N GLN A 36 3.97 4.91 -12.51
CA GLN A 36 5.06 4.90 -11.53
C GLN A 36 5.52 6.32 -11.24
N ASP A 37 5.52 6.70 -9.97
CA ASP A 37 6.02 8.00 -9.55
C ASP A 37 7.56 8.01 -9.54
N PRO A 38 8.24 9.13 -9.87
CA PRO A 38 9.70 9.20 -9.86
C PRO A 38 10.31 8.83 -8.49
N PRO A 39 11.57 8.36 -8.42
CA PRO A 39 12.23 8.11 -7.14
C PRO A 39 12.20 9.36 -6.23
N GLY A 40 11.95 9.16 -4.93
CA GLY A 40 11.89 10.26 -3.94
C GLY A 40 10.57 11.05 -3.92
N SER A 41 9.53 10.56 -4.60
CA SER A 41 8.21 11.20 -4.67
C SER A 41 7.19 10.65 -3.67
N SER A 42 7.63 9.93 -2.64
CA SER A 42 6.75 9.22 -1.68
C SER A 42 5.70 10.15 -1.03
N LYS A 43 6.06 11.42 -0.81
CA LYS A 43 5.14 12.49 -0.37
C LYS A 43 3.89 12.66 -1.25
N TRP A 44 3.98 12.33 -2.54
CA TRP A 44 2.88 12.45 -3.50
C TRP A 44 2.06 11.17 -3.61
N ASN A 45 2.51 10.07 -3.00
CA ASN A 45 1.75 8.83 -2.92
C ASN A 45 0.56 9.03 -1.98
N LYS A 46 -0.65 9.00 -2.54
CA LYS A 46 -1.89 9.21 -1.79
C LYS A 46 -2.08 8.21 -0.66
N ILE A 47 -1.56 6.97 -0.80
CA ILE A 47 -1.65 5.96 0.25
C ILE A 47 -0.79 6.36 1.45
N GLU A 48 0.40 6.89 1.22
CA GLU A 48 1.27 7.39 2.30
C GLU A 48 0.60 8.54 3.06
N ASP A 49 0.09 9.51 2.31
CA ASP A 49 -0.49 10.73 2.89
C ASP A 49 -1.87 10.51 3.54
N ARG A 50 -2.70 9.61 2.99
CA ARG A 50 -4.11 9.43 3.44
C ARG A 50 -4.39 8.20 4.28
N LEU A 51 -3.49 7.22 4.31
CA LEU A 51 -3.73 5.95 5.00
C LEU A 51 -2.58 5.61 5.95
N LEU A 52 -1.34 5.54 5.45
CA LEU A 52 -0.20 5.10 6.25
C LEU A 52 0.11 6.06 7.42
N CYS A 53 -0.16 7.35 7.27
CA CYS A 53 -0.03 8.31 8.37
C CYS A 53 -0.98 8.00 9.54
N HIS A 54 -2.20 7.52 9.26
CA HIS A 54 -3.19 7.16 10.27
C HIS A 54 -2.87 5.81 10.91
N ILE A 55 -2.44 4.84 10.09
CA ILE A 55 -1.94 3.55 10.58
C ILE A 55 -0.77 3.77 11.56
N THR A 56 0.22 4.58 11.16
CA THR A 56 1.38 4.92 12.02
C THR A 56 0.95 5.56 13.33
N ARG A 57 -0.05 6.45 13.31
CA ARG A 57 -0.60 7.08 14.52
C ARG A 57 -1.35 6.08 15.41
N ASN A 58 -2.10 5.16 14.80
CA ASN A 58 -2.83 4.12 15.53
C ASN A 58 -1.89 3.15 16.26
N TRP A 59 -0.69 2.94 15.71
CA TRP A 59 0.31 2.04 16.26
C TRP A 59 1.23 2.69 17.29
N GLN A 60 1.10 3.99 17.50
CA GLN A 60 1.99 4.72 18.39
C GLN A 60 1.93 4.11 19.80
N ASP A 61 3.10 3.80 20.34
CA ASP A 61 3.29 3.22 21.67
C ASP A 61 2.73 1.79 21.87
N VAL A 62 2.44 1.05 20.79
CA VAL A 62 2.05 -0.37 20.85
C VAL A 62 3.21 -1.28 20.39
N PRO A 63 3.72 -2.18 21.23
CA PRO A 63 4.76 -3.12 20.83
C PRO A 63 4.22 -4.18 19.86
N PHE A 64 4.95 -4.43 18.77
CA PHE A 64 4.61 -5.45 17.77
C PHE A 64 5.10 -6.83 18.19
N GLU A 65 4.44 -7.42 19.18
CA GLU A 65 4.85 -8.70 19.77
C GLU A 65 4.40 -9.94 18.97
N SER A 66 3.36 -9.79 18.14
CA SER A 66 2.87 -10.86 17.28
C SER A 66 2.25 -10.34 15.99
N HIS A 67 2.12 -11.23 14.99
CA HIS A 67 1.45 -10.91 13.73
C HIS A 67 -0.03 -10.58 13.92
N GLU A 68 -0.69 -11.21 14.90
CA GLU A 68 -2.09 -10.97 15.24
C GLU A 68 -2.30 -9.56 15.80
N VAL A 69 -1.36 -9.07 16.63
CA VAL A 69 -1.37 -7.69 17.13
C VAL A 69 -1.28 -6.72 15.97
N VAL A 70 -0.36 -6.94 15.02
CA VAL A 70 -0.22 -6.08 13.83
C VAL A 70 -1.49 -6.09 12.97
N ALA A 71 -2.05 -7.27 12.68
CA ALA A 71 -3.28 -7.37 11.89
C ALA A 71 -4.47 -6.67 12.57
N THR A 72 -4.60 -6.81 13.88
CA THR A 72 -5.65 -6.15 14.67
C THR A 72 -5.49 -4.64 14.64
N LEU A 73 -4.26 -4.14 14.75
CA LEU A 73 -3.96 -2.70 14.68
C LEU A 73 -4.15 -2.12 13.28
N ILE A 74 -3.93 -2.88 12.21
CA ILE A 74 -4.30 -2.46 10.85
C ILE A 74 -5.80 -2.31 10.77
N GLY A 75 -6.54 -3.36 11.14
CA GLY A 75 -8.01 -3.41 11.04
C GLY A 75 -8.73 -2.40 11.93
N SER A 76 -8.14 -2.00 13.06
CA SER A 76 -8.70 -0.99 13.96
C SER A 76 -8.43 0.45 13.52
N THR A 77 -7.61 0.67 12.48
CA THR A 77 -7.33 2.01 11.97
C THR A 77 -8.59 2.58 11.32
N SER A 78 -9.16 3.63 11.91
CA SER A 78 -10.36 4.30 11.40
C SER A 78 -10.20 5.81 11.36
N THR A 79 -10.79 6.45 10.35
CA THR A 79 -10.78 7.91 10.16
C THR A 79 -12.21 8.44 10.09
N THR A 80 -12.47 9.60 10.71
CA THR A 80 -13.81 10.23 10.76
C THR A 80 -14.30 10.67 9.37
N THR A 81 -13.38 10.96 8.44
CA THR A 81 -13.67 11.08 7.01
C THR A 81 -13.61 9.71 6.35
N VAL A 82 -14.72 9.29 5.73
CA VAL A 82 -14.93 7.94 5.19
C VAL A 82 -13.86 7.57 4.15
N HIS A 83 -12.93 6.72 4.56
CA HIS A 83 -12.19 5.82 3.69
C HIS A 83 -12.29 4.42 4.34
N GLU A 84 -13.24 3.61 3.86
CA GLU A 84 -13.37 2.23 4.33
C GLU A 84 -12.12 1.45 3.91
N VAL A 85 -11.35 1.00 4.90
CA VAL A 85 -10.25 0.06 4.71
C VAL A 85 -10.85 -1.34 4.82
N HIS A 86 -11.14 -1.95 3.67
CA HIS A 86 -11.53 -3.35 3.61
C HIS A 86 -10.26 -4.21 3.69
N ALA A 87 -10.13 -5.00 4.77
CA ALA A 87 -9.06 -5.96 5.00
C ALA A 87 -9.43 -7.34 4.46
#